data_AF-A0A2A3EBC2-F1
#
_entry.id   AF-A0A2A3EBC2-F1
#
_cell.length_a   1.000
_cell.length_b   1.000
_cell.length_c   1.000
_cell.angle_alpha   90.00
_cell.angle_beta   90.00
_cell.angle_gamma   90.00
#
_symmetry.space_group_name_H-M   'P 1'
#
loop_
_entity.id
_entity.type
_entity.pdbx_description
1 polymer ?
#
loop_
_entity_poly.entity_id
_entity_poly.type
_entity_poly.pdbx_seq_one_letter_code
_entity_poly.pdbx_strand_id
1 'polypeptide(L)'
;MSRQEYCPTVSAFRTHKVAKQKPVPVTIYDYYDSSRRARVFYEPRKATLCDICEDEDCEDLCVSQPGKQKDLSQSSASYLSTCIYLYSLFTSFYIIYFGYL
;
A
#
# COMPACT_ATOMS: atom_id res chain seq x y z
N MET A 1 -35.05 -30.62 -17.66
CA MET A 1 -35.55 -29.49 -16.85
C MET A 1 -34.48 -28.42 -16.88
N SER A 2 -34.64 -27.38 -17.71
CA SER A 2 -33.68 -26.28 -17.79
C SER A 2 -33.79 -25.43 -16.53
N ARG A 3 -32.66 -25.13 -15.89
CA ARG A 3 -32.63 -24.15 -14.81
C ARG A 3 -32.78 -22.76 -15.45
N GLN A 4 -33.83 -22.03 -15.08
CA GLN A 4 -34.00 -20.64 -15.51
C GLN A 4 -33.19 -19.74 -14.59
N GLU A 5 -32.29 -18.95 -15.17
CA GLU A 5 -31.51 -17.97 -14.43
C GLU A 5 -32.34 -16.70 -14.20
N TYR A 6 -32.23 -16.12 -13.01
CA TYR A 6 -32.85 -14.84 -12.66
C TYR A 6 -31.77 -13.86 -12.22
N CYS A 7 -31.58 -12.80 -13.00
CA CYS A 7 -30.45 -11.86 -12.86
C CYS A 7 -30.98 -10.43 -12.63
N PRO A 8 -31.36 -10.08 -11.38
CA PRO A 8 -31.78 -8.71 -11.06
C PRO A 8 -30.57 -7.78 -10.94
N THR A 9 -30.71 -6.57 -11.47
CA THR A 9 -29.72 -5.49 -11.30
C THR A 9 -30.21 -4.52 -10.24
N VAL A 10 -29.39 -4.26 -9.23
CA VAL A 10 -29.69 -3.32 -8.14
C VAL A 10 -28.76 -2.11 -8.26
N SER A 11 -29.32 -0.90 -8.31
CA SER A 11 -28.58 0.35 -8.30
C SER A 11 -28.63 1.01 -6.93
N ALA A 12 -27.56 1.71 -6.56
CA ALA A 12 -27.44 2.42 -5.29
C ALA A 12 -26.53 3.64 -5.42
N PHE A 13 -26.70 4.61 -4.53
CA PHE A 13 -25.85 5.80 -4.42
C PHE A 13 -25.03 5.77 -3.13
N ARG A 14 -23.80 6.28 -3.19
CA ARG A 14 -22.96 6.46 -2.01
C ARG A 14 -23.35 7.77 -1.33
N THR A 15 -23.96 7.68 -0.15
CA THR A 15 -24.41 8.86 0.62
C THR A 15 -23.32 9.45 1.50
N HIS A 16 -22.36 8.63 1.95
CA HIS A 16 -21.33 9.03 2.92
C HIS A 16 -19.93 8.62 2.46
N LYS A 17 -18.91 9.33 2.94
CA LYS A 17 -17.51 8.99 2.70
C LYS A 17 -17.05 7.97 3.75
N VAL A 18 -16.71 6.76 3.30
CA VAL A 18 -16.24 5.66 4.15
C VAL A 18 -15.00 5.05 3.50
N ALA A 19 -13.92 4.88 4.24
CA ALA A 19 -12.70 4.22 3.77
C ALA A 19 -12.60 2.79 4.33
N LYS A 20 -11.71 1.98 3.76
CA LYS A 20 -11.45 0.59 4.23
C LYS A 20 -12.73 -0.25 4.33
N GLN A 21 -13.62 -0.12 3.35
CA GLN A 21 -14.89 -0.84 3.34
C GLN A 21 -14.65 -2.35 3.32
N LYS A 22 -15.35 -3.08 4.19
CA LYS A 22 -15.33 -4.54 4.19
C LYS A 22 -16.27 -5.09 3.11
N PRO A 23 -15.99 -6.28 2.55
CA PRO A 23 -16.91 -6.95 1.63
C PRO A 23 -18.28 -7.18 2.28
N VAL A 24 -19.35 -6.99 1.49
CA VAL A 24 -20.74 -7.08 1.97
C VAL A 24 -21.39 -8.33 1.38
N PRO A 25 -22.18 -9.10 2.16
CA PRO A 25 -22.83 -10.30 1.65
C PRO A 25 -24.13 -10.02 0.91
N VAL A 26 -24.34 -10.72 -0.21
CA VAL A 26 -25.64 -10.97 -0.84
C VAL A 26 -26.07 -12.39 -0.45
N THR A 27 -27.29 -12.53 0.07
CA THR A 27 -27.83 -13.83 0.52
C THR A 27 -29.15 -14.10 -0.17
N ILE A 28 -29.29 -15.30 -0.72
CA ILE A 28 -30.54 -15.82 -1.27
C ILE A 28 -30.92 -17.02 -0.40
N TYR A 29 -32.19 -17.10 -0.01
CA TYR A 29 -32.70 -18.19 0.81
C TYR A 29 -34.12 -18.55 0.41
N ASP A 30 -34.49 -19.81 0.63
CA ASP A 30 -35.89 -20.24 0.57
C ASP A 30 -36.62 -19.68 1.80
N TYR A 31 -37.73 -18.98 1.56
CA TYR A 31 -38.51 -18.32 2.60
C TYR A 31 -39.09 -19.30 3.63
N TYR A 32 -39.48 -20.50 3.19
CA TYR A 32 -40.09 -21.51 4.07
C TYR A 32 -39.06 -22.50 4.64
N ASP A 33 -37.89 -22.62 4.00
CA ASP A 33 -36.79 -23.48 4.45
C ASP A 33 -35.47 -22.71 4.48
N SER A 34 -35.23 -21.99 5.59
CA SER A 34 -34.03 -21.18 5.75
C SER A 34 -32.70 -21.97 5.77
N SER A 35 -32.74 -23.31 5.82
CA SER A 35 -31.54 -24.15 5.68
C SER A 35 -31.01 -24.10 4.24
N ARG A 36 -31.87 -23.87 3.26
CA ARG A 36 -31.53 -23.69 1.84
C ARG A 36 -31.16 -22.24 1.60
N ARG A 37 -29.88 -21.91 1.76
CA ARG A 37 -29.35 -20.58 1.48
C ARG A 37 -28.03 -20.62 0.73
N ALA A 38 -27.80 -19.57 -0.06
CA ALA A 38 -26.52 -19.29 -0.69
C ALA A 38 -26.09 -17.87 -0.31
N ARG A 39 -24.78 -17.67 -0.09
CA ARG A 39 -24.20 -16.39 0.28
C ARG A 39 -22.96 -16.13 -0.55
N VAL A 40 -22.87 -14.93 -1.13
CA VAL A 40 -21.71 -14.45 -1.88
C VAL A 40 -21.35 -13.06 -1.37
N PHE A 41 -20.06 -12.73 -1.31
CA PHE A 41 -19.62 -11.38 -0.95
C PHE A 41 -19.27 -10.59 -2.20
N TYR A 42 -19.68 -9.32 -2.23
CA TYR A 42 -19.20 -8.36 -3.20
C TYR A 42 -18.33 -7.30 -2.52
N GLU A 43 -17.35 -6.80 -3.25
CA GLU A 43 -16.53 -5.68 -2.80
C GLU A 43 -17.05 -4.40 -3.46
N PRO A 44 -17.43 -3.37 -2.68
CA PRO A 44 -17.71 -2.06 -3.25
C PRO A 44 -16.42 -1.42 -3.79
N ARG A 45 -16.56 -0.37 -4.59
CA ARG A 45 -15.39 0.43 -5.03
C ARG A 45 -14.63 0.92 -3.80
N LYS A 46 -13.34 0.58 -3.73
CA LYS A 46 -12.46 0.93 -2.61
C LYS A 46 -12.27 2.43 -2.59
N ALA A 47 -12.47 3.04 -1.42
CA ALA A 47 -12.05 4.41 -1.16
C ALA A 47 -10.91 4.37 -0.15
N THR A 48 -9.83 5.08 -0.47
CA THR A 48 -8.70 5.25 0.44
C THR A 48 -9.01 6.34 1.46
N LEU A 49 -8.21 6.41 2.53
CA LEU A 49 -8.34 7.47 3.52
C LEU A 49 -8.07 8.84 2.89
N CYS A 50 -7.13 8.90 1.95
CA CYS A 50 -6.74 10.13 1.25
C CYS A 50 -7.80 10.64 0.27
N ASP A 51 -8.71 9.77 -0.18
CA ASP A 51 -9.86 10.18 -1.00
C ASP A 51 -10.97 10.84 -0.16
N ILE A 52 -10.86 10.78 1.17
CA ILE A 52 -11.96 11.08 2.10
C ILE A 52 -11.60 12.14 3.12
N CYS A 53 -10.37 12.13 3.65
CA CYS A 53 -9.91 13.10 4.63
C CYS A 53 -9.92 14.52 4.06
N GLU A 54 -10.10 15.50 4.93
CA GLU A 54 -10.14 16.93 4.59
C GLU A 54 -9.08 17.66 5.44
N ASP A 55 -8.29 18.52 4.79
CA ASP A 55 -7.27 19.39 5.41
C ASP A 55 -6.41 18.69 6.49
N GLU A 56 -6.58 19.09 7.75
CA GLU A 56 -5.81 18.63 8.91
C GLU A 56 -6.00 17.13 9.21
N ASP A 57 -7.10 16.51 8.76
CA ASP A 57 -7.35 15.07 8.95
C ASP A 57 -6.42 14.18 8.09
N CYS A 58 -5.83 14.74 7.04
CA CYS A 58 -4.98 14.01 6.09
C CYS A 58 -3.50 13.95 6.49
N GLU A 59 -3.10 14.71 7.51
CA GLU A 59 -1.73 15.16 7.84
C GLU A 59 -0.60 14.23 7.37
N ASP A 60 -0.09 13.32 8.22
CA ASP A 60 1.02 12.42 7.85
C ASP A 60 0.56 11.17 7.07
N LEU A 61 -0.76 10.89 7.03
CA LEU A 61 -1.31 9.64 6.47
C LEU A 61 -1.28 9.60 4.94
N CYS A 62 -1.29 10.77 4.30
CA CYS A 62 -1.37 10.91 2.84
C CYS A 62 -0.06 11.41 2.20
N VAL A 63 1.00 11.60 3.00
CA VAL A 63 2.33 12.05 2.53
C VAL A 63 3.14 10.89 1.97
N SER A 64 2.64 10.29 0.89
CA SER A 64 3.49 9.58 -0.05
C SER A 64 2.68 9.27 -1.30
N GLN A 65 2.81 10.11 -2.34
CA GLN A 65 3.28 9.74 -3.71
C GLN A 65 3.66 11.03 -4.50
N PRO A 66 4.31 10.92 -5.67
CA PRO A 66 5.74 11.06 -5.93
C PRO A 66 6.12 12.49 -6.39
N GLY A 67 7.14 13.11 -5.77
CA GLY A 67 7.60 14.44 -6.18
C GLY A 67 8.20 15.30 -5.08
N LYS A 68 8.11 14.89 -3.81
CA LYS A 68 8.95 15.47 -2.76
C LYS A 68 10.34 14.85 -2.85
N GLN A 69 11.24 15.54 -3.55
CA GLN A 69 12.67 15.50 -3.25
C GLN A 69 12.82 16.02 -1.81
N LYS A 70 12.55 15.15 -0.83
CA LYS A 70 13.13 15.32 0.49
C LYS A 70 14.55 14.87 0.31
N ASP A 71 15.48 15.83 0.29
CA ASP A 71 16.90 15.55 0.44
C ASP A 71 17.03 14.51 1.56
N LEU A 72 17.37 13.29 1.14
CA LEU A 72 17.58 12.21 2.04
C LEU A 72 18.72 12.71 2.91
N SER A 73 18.41 12.99 4.17
CA SER A 73 19.38 13.28 5.23
C SER A 73 20.50 12.28 5.06
N GLN A 74 21.55 12.78 4.42
CA GLN A 74 22.73 12.06 4.06
C GLN A 74 23.37 11.74 5.40
N SER A 75 23.09 10.54 5.92
CA SER A 75 23.60 10.09 7.20
C SER A 75 25.11 10.30 7.18
N SER A 76 25.57 11.34 7.86
CA SER A 76 26.95 11.80 7.87
C SER A 76 27.90 10.73 8.39
N ALA A 77 27.36 9.70 9.05
CA ALA A 77 28.06 8.53 9.53
C ALA A 77 28.63 7.63 8.40
N SER A 78 28.03 7.57 7.21
CA SER A 78 28.49 6.63 6.16
C SER A 78 29.65 7.16 5.32
N TYR A 79 29.71 8.48 5.07
CA TYR A 79 30.74 9.11 4.22
C TYR A 79 32.11 9.15 4.88
N LEU A 80 32.14 9.45 6.19
CA LEU A 80 33.39 9.41 6.95
C LEU A 80 33.96 8.00 6.99
N SER A 81 33.10 6.98 7.13
CA SER A 81 33.52 5.58 7.16
C SER A 81 34.10 5.12 5.82
N THR A 82 33.44 5.43 4.70
CA THR A 82 33.94 5.03 3.36
C THR A 82 35.23 5.74 2.98
N CYS A 83 35.41 7.02 3.34
CA CYS A 83 36.65 7.76 3.11
C CYS A 83 37.85 7.18 3.86
N ILE A 84 37.67 6.75 5.11
CA ILE A 84 38.74 6.12 5.91
C ILE A 84 39.16 4.78 5.29
N TYR A 85 38.19 3.96 4.87
CA TYR A 85 38.50 2.70 4.19
C TYR A 85 39.26 2.90 2.88
N LEU A 86 38.85 3.85 2.04
CA LEU A 86 39.56 4.14 0.80
C LEU A 86 40.99 4.64 1.06
N TYR A 87 41.19 5.53 2.04
CA TYR A 87 42.52 6.00 2.39
C TYR A 87 43.42 4.86 2.91
N SER A 88 42.87 3.96 3.74
CA SER A 88 43.61 2.78 4.21
C SER A 88 44.05 1.86 3.06
N LEU A 89 43.20 1.66 2.05
CA LEU A 89 43.53 0.84 0.88
C LEU A 89 44.59 1.51 -0.01
N PHE A 90 44.52 2.83 -0.19
CA PHE A 90 45.54 3.56 -0.95
C PHE A 90 46.89 3.55 -0.23
N THR A 91 46.92 3.74 1.09
CA THR A 91 48.16 3.67 1.86
C THR A 91 48.78 2.28 1.84
N SER A 92 47.99 1.20 1.96
CA SER A 92 48.51 -0.16 1.87
C SER A 92 49.06 -0.47 0.47
N PHE A 93 48.37 -0.05 -0.59
CA PHE A 93 48.87 -0.22 -1.96
C PHE A 93 50.15 0.56 -2.21
N TYR A 94 50.27 1.78 -1.67
CA TYR A 94 51.47 2.60 -1.78
C TYR A 94 52.66 1.99 -1.03
N ILE A 95 52.44 1.48 0.19
CA ILE A 95 53.47 0.78 0.97
C ILE A 95 53.93 -0.50 0.26
N ILE A 96 53.01 -1.27 -0.33
CA ILE A 96 53.36 -2.47 -1.11
C ILE A 96 54.15 -2.08 -2.37
N TYR A 97 53.77 -1.01 -3.06
CA TYR A 97 54.42 -0.57 -4.29
C TYR A 97 55.84 -0.02 -4.04
N PHE A 98 56.03 0.79 -3.00
CA PHE A 98 57.36 1.34 -2.65
C PHE A 98 58.21 0.39 -1.80
N GLY A 99 57.61 -0.57 -1.09
CA GLY A 99 58.33 -1.60 -0.34
C GLY A 99 58.82 -2.77 -1.19
N TYR A 100 58.41 -2.83 -2.46
CA TYR A 100 58.84 -3.83 -3.45
C TYR A 100 59.88 -3.27 -4.45
N LEU A 101 60.36 -2.04 -4.23
CA LEU A 101 61.40 -1.36 -5.02
C LEU A 101 62.67 -1.20 -4.17
#